data_AF-A0A2Z6R7Q7-F1
#
_entry.id   AF-A0A2Z6R7Q7-F1
#
_cell.length_a   1.000
_cell.length_b   1.000
_cell.length_c   1.000
_cell.angle_alpha   90.00
_cell.angle_beta   90.00
_cell.angle_gamma   90.00
#
_symmetry.space_group_name_H-M   'P 1'
#
loop_
_entity.id
_entity.type
_entity.pdbx_description
1 polymer ?
#
loop_
_entity_poly.entity_id
_entity_poly.type
_entity_poly.pdbx_seq_one_letter_code
_entity_poly.pdbx_strand_id
1 'polypeptide(L)'
;MILVNGSEGIGTGWSTFIIHKLENPVPMHPWYRGFRGCIEQTSKDKYKVCGAIESGYKENHTMANVDFKVQLTEEKLNNALEEGLEKMFKLGIGIATSNVICFDWKGRIKKYNPTEEILLEFCDYRLKYYYKRKDHMLRVLELKVNQLAKFIQMNIDHNLVFEGLHKAEIIKILESEFERFRNAKEIRKRKEEAQKRMNKKAEKEMEFIVLRKKTPREILKEDLDAFLDEWNELLNSDQTIY
;
A
#
# COMPACT_ATOMS: atom_id res chain seq x y z
N MET A 1 -6.65 3.99 -3.95
CA MET A 1 -5.79 5.19 -4.08
C MET A 1 -6.50 6.38 -4.70
N ILE A 2 -7.24 6.25 -5.81
CA ILE A 2 -7.87 7.42 -6.47
C ILE A 2 -8.83 8.22 -5.57
N LEU A 3 -9.60 7.54 -4.71
CA LEU A 3 -10.49 8.19 -3.73
C LEU A 3 -9.78 8.61 -2.45
N VAL A 4 -8.59 8.05 -2.21
CA VAL A 4 -7.69 8.52 -1.15
C VAL A 4 -7.14 9.83 -1.68
N ASN A 5 -6.08 9.83 -2.48
CA ASN A 5 -5.32 11.03 -2.87
C ASN A 5 -6.09 12.10 -3.68
N GLY A 6 -7.30 11.80 -4.14
CA GLY A 6 -7.95 12.57 -5.20
C GLY A 6 -7.30 12.31 -6.57
N SER A 7 -7.87 12.92 -7.61
CA SER A 7 -7.34 12.85 -8.97
C SER A 7 -7.90 13.99 -9.81
N GLU A 8 -7.02 14.64 -10.57
CA GLU A 8 -7.38 15.70 -11.52
C GLU A 8 -6.77 15.37 -12.88
N GLY A 9 -7.55 15.56 -13.95
CA GLY A 9 -7.08 15.33 -15.31
C GLY A 9 -7.94 15.98 -16.37
N ILE A 10 -7.31 16.45 -17.43
CA ILE A 10 -7.97 17.04 -18.60
C ILE A 10 -7.49 16.30 -19.84
N GLY A 11 -8.43 15.85 -20.67
CA GLY A 11 -8.18 15.21 -21.96
C GLY A 11 -9.04 15.79 -23.07
N THR A 12 -8.90 15.26 -24.27
CA THR A 12 -9.73 15.65 -25.42
C THR A 12 -11.16 15.13 -25.23
N GLY A 13 -12.09 16.03 -24.90
CA GLY A 13 -13.51 15.72 -24.71
C GLY A 13 -13.90 15.28 -23.30
N TRP A 14 -12.94 15.17 -22.36
CA TRP A 14 -13.20 14.69 -21.01
C TRP A 14 -12.38 15.46 -19.98
N SER A 15 -12.95 15.66 -18.78
CA SER A 15 -12.21 16.12 -17.61
C SER A 15 -12.67 15.35 -16.38
N THR A 16 -11.77 15.25 -15.41
CA THR A 16 -12.01 14.60 -14.13
C THR A 16 -11.49 15.44 -13.00
N PHE A 17 -12.32 15.54 -11.97
CA PHE A 17 -11.95 16.13 -10.70
C PHE A 17 -12.54 15.28 -9.56
N ILE A 18 -11.67 14.60 -8.83
CA ILE A 18 -11.99 13.78 -7.66
C ILE A 18 -11.28 14.41 -6.47
N ILE A 19 -12.07 14.85 -5.49
CA ILE A 19 -11.56 15.41 -4.24
C ILE A 19 -11.10 14.26 -3.33
N HIS A 20 -10.01 14.49 -2.61
CA HIS A 20 -9.56 13.61 -1.54
C HIS A 20 -10.68 13.46 -0.50
N LYS A 21 -11.22 12.25 -0.30
CA LYS A 21 -12.19 11.99 0.76
C LYS A 21 -11.40 11.62 2.03
N LEU A 22 -10.68 12.58 2.60
CA LEU A 22 -10.06 12.44 3.92
C LEU A 22 -11.07 12.87 4.96
N GLU A 23 -11.29 12.04 5.98
CA GLU A 23 -12.04 12.47 7.17
C GLU A 23 -11.31 13.56 7.96
N ASN A 24 -10.02 13.86 7.66
CA ASN A 24 -9.22 14.92 8.28
C ASN A 24 -8.26 15.63 7.28
N PRO A 25 -8.42 16.93 6.98
CA PRO A 25 -7.62 17.64 5.97
C PRO A 25 -6.17 17.94 6.39
N VAL A 26 -5.22 17.84 5.44
CA VAL A 26 -3.79 18.19 5.59
C VAL A 26 -3.52 19.57 4.98
N PRO A 27 -2.61 20.39 5.53
CA PRO A 27 -2.30 21.74 5.05
C PRO A 27 -1.88 21.76 3.57
N MET A 28 -2.56 22.60 2.80
CA MET A 28 -2.41 22.77 1.35
C MET A 28 -1.64 24.06 1.04
N HIS A 29 -0.79 24.04 0.01
CA HIS A 29 -0.14 25.27 -0.45
C HIS A 29 -1.15 26.21 -1.11
N PRO A 30 -1.12 27.53 -0.84
CA PRO A 30 -2.13 28.44 -1.35
C PRO A 30 -2.04 28.54 -2.88
N TRP A 31 -3.15 28.27 -3.56
CA TRP A 31 -3.29 28.50 -5.00
C TRP A 31 -4.65 29.13 -5.28
N TYR A 32 -4.65 30.15 -6.13
CA TYR A 32 -5.84 30.95 -6.43
C TYR A 32 -6.01 31.06 -7.94
N ARG A 33 -7.10 30.51 -8.47
CA ARG A 33 -7.43 30.58 -9.90
C ARG A 33 -7.63 32.04 -10.33
N GLY A 34 -6.80 32.52 -11.25
CA GLY A 34 -6.87 33.91 -11.75
C GLY A 34 -6.15 34.94 -10.88
N PHE A 35 -5.46 34.52 -9.82
CA PHE A 35 -4.56 35.38 -9.06
C PHE A 35 -3.33 35.72 -9.89
N ARG A 36 -3.03 37.02 -9.99
CA ARG A 36 -1.88 37.56 -10.72
C ARG A 36 -0.74 38.03 -9.79
N GLY A 37 -0.81 37.67 -8.51
CA GLY A 37 0.25 37.96 -7.54
C GLY A 37 1.30 36.86 -7.46
N CYS A 38 2.35 37.07 -6.67
CA CYS A 38 3.40 36.07 -6.44
C CYS A 38 3.13 35.30 -5.14
N ILE A 39 3.32 33.97 -5.19
CA ILE A 39 3.30 33.08 -4.02
C ILE A 39 4.65 32.38 -3.98
N GLU A 40 5.53 32.78 -3.07
CA GLU A 40 6.87 32.23 -2.92
C GLU A 40 7.03 31.58 -1.53
N GLN A 41 7.54 30.35 -1.48
CA GLN A 41 7.85 29.68 -0.21
C GLN A 41 9.20 30.19 0.32
N THR A 42 9.18 30.95 1.40
CA THR A 42 10.38 31.58 1.99
C THR A 42 11.03 30.68 3.05
N SER A 43 10.25 29.78 3.66
CA SER A 43 10.74 28.75 4.59
C SER A 43 9.70 27.63 4.72
N LYS A 44 9.99 26.60 5.53
CA LYS A 44 9.12 25.41 5.75
C LYS A 44 7.63 25.79 5.93
N ASP A 45 7.34 26.95 6.55
CA ASP A 45 5.98 27.39 6.88
C ASP A 45 5.66 28.87 6.57
N LYS A 46 6.41 29.47 5.65
CA LYS A 46 6.18 30.87 5.27
C LYS A 46 6.00 30.97 3.78
N TYR A 47 4.87 31.53 3.39
CA TYR A 47 4.60 31.92 2.03
C TYR A 47 4.51 33.43 1.98
N LYS A 48 5.31 34.03 1.10
CA LYS A 48 5.14 35.42 0.70
C LYS A 48 4.06 35.44 -0.37
N VAL A 49 2.85 35.87 0.00
CA VAL A 49 1.72 36.05 -0.92
C VAL A 49 1.56 37.54 -1.16
N CYS A 50 1.96 38.02 -2.34
CA CYS A 50 1.86 39.43 -2.69
C CYS A 50 0.57 39.69 -3.49
N GLY A 51 -0.43 40.30 -2.84
CA GLY A 51 -1.65 40.84 -3.46
C GLY A 51 -1.82 42.32 -3.14
N ALA A 52 -2.42 43.10 -4.04
CA ALA A 52 -2.63 44.53 -3.87
C ALA A 52 -4.02 44.82 -3.23
N ILE A 53 -4.06 45.30 -1.99
CA ILE A 53 -5.26 45.87 -1.35
C ILE A 53 -4.89 47.12 -0.53
N GLU A 54 -5.76 48.13 -0.62
CA GLU A 54 -5.59 49.51 -0.16
C GLU A 54 -6.38 49.78 1.14
N SER A 55 -6.00 49.11 2.26
CA SER A 55 -6.26 49.53 3.66
C SER A 55 -5.71 48.47 4.63
N GLY A 56 -5.16 48.90 5.78
CA GLY A 56 -4.30 48.08 6.64
C GLY A 56 -4.96 46.81 7.22
N TYR A 57 -4.28 45.68 7.08
CA TYR A 57 -4.62 44.41 7.72
C TYR A 57 -3.42 43.93 8.56
N LYS A 58 -3.66 43.09 9.58
CA LYS A 58 -2.62 42.42 10.37
C LYS A 58 -2.71 40.91 10.18
N GLU A 59 -1.57 40.30 9.88
CA GLU A 59 -1.40 38.86 9.74
C GLU A 59 -0.83 38.28 11.04
N ASN A 60 -1.52 37.34 11.67
CA ASN A 60 -1.04 36.61 12.85
C ASN A 60 -1.03 35.11 12.59
N HIS A 61 -0.52 34.72 11.42
CA HIS A 61 -0.53 33.33 10.98
C HIS A 61 0.38 32.44 11.84
N THR A 62 -0.04 31.20 12.03
CA THR A 62 0.82 30.11 12.50
C THR A 62 1.01 29.09 11.37
N MET A 63 1.82 28.06 11.61
CA MET A 63 2.09 27.00 10.62
C MET A 63 0.83 26.23 10.21
N ALA A 64 -0.16 26.14 11.09
CA ALA A 64 -1.38 25.37 10.88
C ALA A 64 -2.64 26.24 10.75
N ASN A 65 -2.62 27.47 11.26
CA ASN A 65 -3.81 28.32 11.32
C ASN A 65 -3.58 29.64 10.59
N VAL A 66 -4.56 29.99 9.75
CA VAL A 66 -4.61 31.26 9.03
C VAL A 66 -5.47 32.24 9.83
N ASP A 67 -4.84 33.22 10.48
CA ASP A 67 -5.52 34.32 11.20
C ASP A 67 -5.25 35.69 10.55
N PHE A 68 -6.32 36.35 10.09
CA PHE A 68 -6.30 37.73 9.58
C PHE A 68 -7.14 38.64 10.48
N LYS A 69 -6.54 39.74 10.93
CA LYS A 69 -7.26 40.84 11.59
C LYS A 69 -7.41 41.99 10.59
N VAL A 70 -8.62 42.14 10.06
CA VAL A 70 -8.97 43.18 9.10
C VAL A 70 -9.68 44.32 9.82
N GLN A 71 -9.23 45.55 9.60
CA GLN A 71 -9.93 46.75 10.06
C GLN A 71 -10.80 47.29 8.91
N LEU A 72 -12.09 47.46 9.19
CA LEU A 72 -13.08 47.99 8.24
C LEU A 72 -13.68 49.28 8.82
N THR A 73 -14.15 50.17 7.95
CA THR A 73 -15.01 51.30 8.37
C THR A 73 -16.41 50.78 8.69
N GLU A 74 -17.15 51.48 9.57
CA GLU A 74 -18.51 51.08 9.99
C GLU A 74 -19.45 50.91 8.79
N GLU A 75 -19.39 51.81 7.80
CA GLU A 75 -20.17 51.71 6.56
C GLU A 75 -19.86 50.43 5.78
N LYS A 76 -18.58 50.06 5.63
CA LYS A 76 -18.18 48.85 4.91
C LYS A 76 -18.53 47.58 5.68
N LEU A 77 -18.46 47.62 7.01
CA LEU A 77 -18.82 46.50 7.86
C LEU A 77 -20.33 46.21 7.81
N ASN A 78 -21.18 47.23 7.88
CA ASN A 78 -22.63 47.07 7.77
C ASN A 78 -23.03 46.48 6.41
N ASN A 79 -22.43 46.99 5.32
CA ASN A 79 -22.64 46.43 3.98
C ASN A 79 -22.17 44.97 3.88
N ALA A 80 -21.04 44.62 4.51
CA ALA A 80 -20.51 43.26 4.52
C ALA A 80 -21.36 42.28 5.33
N LEU A 81 -22.01 42.75 6.40
CA LEU A 81 -22.93 41.94 7.22
C LEU A 81 -24.24 41.66 6.48
N GLU A 82 -24.75 42.62 5.70
CA GLU A 82 -25.94 42.43 4.86
C GLU A 82 -25.68 41.46 3.68
N GLU A 83 -24.54 41.58 3.00
CA GLU A 83 -24.18 40.71 1.85
C GLU A 83 -23.63 39.34 2.28
N GLY A 84 -23.03 39.28 3.47
CA GLY A 84 -22.35 38.12 4.04
C GLY A 84 -20.83 38.21 3.91
N LEU A 85 -20.13 38.15 5.05
CA LEU A 85 -18.66 38.27 5.14
C LEU A 85 -17.94 37.25 4.26
N GLU A 86 -18.44 36.02 4.17
CA GLU A 86 -17.84 34.96 3.34
C GLU A 86 -17.81 35.31 1.85
N LYS A 87 -18.85 36.01 1.35
CA LYS A 87 -18.91 36.46 -0.05
C LYS A 87 -18.03 37.67 -0.28
N MET A 88 -18.09 38.64 0.64
CA MET A 88 -17.28 39.86 0.57
C MET A 88 -15.78 39.54 0.56
N PHE A 89 -15.35 38.61 1.42
CA PHE A 89 -13.96 38.15 1.51
C PHE A 89 -13.63 36.97 0.59
N LYS A 90 -14.59 36.47 -0.19
CA LYS A 90 -14.42 35.35 -1.13
C LYS A 90 -13.84 34.09 -0.46
N LEU A 91 -14.27 33.81 0.77
CA LEU A 91 -13.82 32.66 1.56
C LEU A 91 -14.48 31.34 1.10
N GLY A 92 -15.54 31.42 0.31
CA GLY A 92 -16.21 30.26 -0.28
C GLY A 92 -15.79 30.03 -1.75
N ILE A 93 -15.37 28.81 -2.07
CA ILE A 93 -15.19 28.34 -3.44
C ILE A 93 -16.12 27.15 -3.66
N GLY A 94 -17.03 27.26 -4.62
CA GLY A 94 -17.86 26.15 -5.06
C GLY A 94 -17.06 25.20 -5.94
N ILE A 95 -16.89 23.95 -5.50
CA ILE A 95 -16.21 22.91 -6.29
C ILE A 95 -17.26 21.99 -6.91
N ALA A 96 -17.29 21.92 -8.24
CA ALA A 96 -18.17 21.01 -8.94
C ALA A 96 -17.57 19.59 -8.94
N THR A 97 -18.25 18.63 -8.31
CA THR A 97 -17.86 17.21 -8.23
C THR A 97 -18.63 16.31 -9.21
N SER A 98 -19.37 16.90 -10.16
CA SER A 98 -20.28 16.17 -11.06
C SER A 98 -19.59 15.44 -12.22
N ASN A 99 -18.30 15.71 -12.46
CA ASN A 99 -17.53 15.13 -13.56
C ASN A 99 -16.42 14.23 -13.02
N VAL A 100 -16.82 13.03 -12.62
CA VAL A 100 -15.91 11.94 -12.28
C VAL A 100 -15.88 10.95 -13.43
N ILE A 101 -14.82 10.99 -14.23
CA ILE A 101 -14.65 10.21 -15.46
C ILE A 101 -13.32 9.47 -15.41
N CYS A 102 -13.38 8.16 -15.27
CA CYS A 102 -12.17 7.35 -15.12
C CYS A 102 -12.21 6.15 -16.06
N PHE A 103 -11.03 5.55 -16.27
CA PHE A 103 -10.96 4.26 -16.92
C PHE A 103 -11.48 3.17 -15.96
N ASP A 104 -12.39 2.35 -16.45
CA ASP A 104 -12.80 1.12 -15.77
C ASP A 104 -11.66 0.09 -15.79
N TRP A 105 -11.82 -1.02 -15.06
CA TRP A 105 -10.80 -2.07 -15.03
C TRP A 105 -10.55 -2.78 -16.38
N LYS A 106 -11.39 -2.53 -17.40
CA LYS A 106 -11.23 -3.01 -18.77
C LYS A 106 -10.57 -1.95 -19.69
N GLY A 107 -10.20 -0.79 -19.16
CA GLY A 107 -9.59 0.30 -19.92
C GLY A 107 -10.58 1.14 -20.72
N ARG A 108 -11.87 1.11 -20.39
CA ARG A 108 -12.91 1.92 -21.06
C ARG A 108 -13.21 3.17 -20.24
N ILE A 109 -13.44 4.29 -20.92
CA ILE A 109 -13.84 5.54 -20.26
C ILE A 109 -15.27 5.37 -19.73
N LYS A 110 -15.46 5.59 -18.43
CA LYS A 110 -16.75 5.53 -17.75
C LYS A 110 -16.93 6.77 -16.88
N LYS A 111 -18.12 7.37 -16.97
CA LYS A 111 -18.56 8.41 -16.03
C LYS A 111 -19.19 7.72 -14.80
N TYR A 112 -18.77 8.13 -13.62
CA TYR A 112 -19.24 7.61 -12.34
C TYR A 112 -20.15 8.64 -11.66
N ASN A 113 -21.31 8.21 -11.18
CA ASN A 113 -22.22 9.05 -10.42
C ASN A 113 -23.23 8.18 -9.62
N PRO A 114 -23.06 8.01 -8.30
CA PRO A 114 -22.16 8.77 -7.42
C PRO A 114 -20.73 8.17 -7.36
N THR A 115 -19.78 8.90 -6.76
CA THR A 115 -18.35 8.52 -6.70
C THR A 115 -18.12 7.16 -6.01
N GLU A 116 -19.02 6.75 -5.11
CA GLU A 116 -19.03 5.47 -4.41
C GLU A 116 -19.07 4.26 -5.35
N GLU A 117 -19.59 4.41 -6.57
CA GLU A 117 -19.53 3.35 -7.59
C GLU A 117 -18.09 2.89 -7.90
N ILE A 118 -17.13 3.81 -7.81
CA ILE A 118 -15.70 3.50 -8.00
C ILE A 118 -15.23 2.54 -6.90
N LEU A 119 -15.70 2.75 -5.66
CA LEU A 119 -15.33 1.92 -4.52
C LEU A 119 -15.89 0.50 -4.68
N LEU A 120 -17.16 0.38 -5.10
CA LEU A 120 -17.78 -0.93 -5.34
C LEU A 120 -17.05 -1.70 -6.45
N GLU A 121 -16.78 -1.05 -7.58
CA GLU A 121 -16.05 -1.65 -8.69
C GLU A 121 -14.62 -2.06 -8.29
N PHE A 122 -13.96 -1.22 -7.48
CA PHE A 122 -12.65 -1.54 -6.90
C PHE A 122 -12.71 -2.77 -6.00
N CYS A 123 -13.70 -2.88 -5.11
CA CYS A 123 -13.85 -4.01 -4.20
C CYS A 123 -14.01 -5.34 -4.96
N ASP A 124 -14.86 -5.37 -5.98
CA ASP A 124 -15.07 -6.54 -6.82
C ASP A 124 -13.80 -6.96 -7.57
N TYR A 125 -13.14 -5.98 -8.18
CA TYR A 125 -11.89 -6.22 -8.89
C TYR A 125 -10.78 -6.69 -7.95
N ARG A 126 -10.64 -6.06 -6.78
CA ARG A 126 -9.64 -6.38 -5.78
C ARG A 126 -9.85 -7.80 -5.25
N LEU A 127 -11.09 -8.17 -4.92
CA LEU A 127 -11.42 -9.52 -4.46
C LEU A 127 -11.04 -10.57 -5.51
N LYS A 128 -11.34 -10.33 -6.80
CA LYS A 128 -10.90 -11.21 -7.91
C LYS A 128 -9.39 -11.40 -7.95
N TYR A 129 -8.60 -10.36 -7.65
CA TYR A 129 -7.14 -10.47 -7.58
C TYR A 129 -6.66 -11.21 -6.32
N TYR A 130 -7.39 -11.15 -5.21
CA TYR A 130 -7.09 -11.98 -4.04
C TYR A 130 -7.30 -13.47 -4.31
N TYR A 131 -8.30 -13.85 -5.11
CA TYR A 131 -8.42 -15.23 -5.60
C TYR A 131 -7.17 -15.64 -6.39
N LYS A 132 -6.77 -14.84 -7.39
CA LYS A 132 -5.56 -15.11 -8.19
C LYS A 132 -4.30 -15.19 -7.32
N ARG A 133 -4.17 -14.29 -6.33
CA ARG A 133 -3.05 -14.26 -5.38
C ARG A 133 -3.02 -15.53 -4.54
N LYS A 134 -4.15 -15.94 -3.97
CA LYS A 134 -4.26 -17.19 -3.20
C LYS A 134 -3.83 -18.39 -4.03
N ASP A 135 -4.34 -18.52 -5.26
CA ASP A 135 -3.98 -19.62 -6.15
C ASP A 135 -2.48 -19.63 -6.47
N HIS A 136 -1.91 -18.46 -6.73
CA HIS A 136 -0.47 -18.33 -6.96
C HIS A 136 0.35 -18.74 -5.73
N MET A 137 -0.02 -18.26 -4.54
CA MET A 137 0.67 -18.60 -3.29
C MET A 137 0.59 -20.10 -3.00
N LEU A 138 -0.58 -20.73 -3.23
CA LEU A 138 -0.74 -22.17 -3.10
C LEU A 138 0.17 -22.93 -4.07
N ARG A 139 0.20 -22.55 -5.36
CA ARG A 139 1.10 -23.18 -6.34
C ARG A 139 2.58 -23.06 -5.93
N VAL A 140 3.00 -21.89 -5.45
CA VAL A 140 4.38 -21.67 -5.01
C VAL A 140 4.72 -22.54 -3.80
N LEU A 141 3.82 -22.63 -2.82
CA LEU A 141 4.03 -23.48 -1.64
C LEU A 141 4.05 -24.96 -2.00
N GLU A 142 3.14 -25.42 -2.85
CA GLU A 142 3.10 -26.80 -3.34
C GLU A 142 4.41 -27.18 -4.05
N LEU A 143 4.92 -26.31 -4.94
CA LEU A 143 6.21 -26.52 -5.61
C LEU A 143 7.35 -26.62 -4.60
N LYS A 144 7.38 -25.77 -3.57
CA LYS A 144 8.40 -25.80 -2.52
C LYS A 144 8.33 -27.09 -1.69
N VAL A 145 7.14 -27.53 -1.30
CA VAL A 145 6.94 -28.78 -0.55
C VAL A 145 7.39 -29.98 -1.40
N ASN A 146 6.99 -30.03 -2.67
CA ASN A 146 7.36 -31.10 -3.59
C ASN A 146 8.88 -31.15 -3.86
N GLN A 147 9.53 -29.99 -4.00
CA GLN A 147 10.99 -29.92 -4.11
C GLN A 147 11.69 -30.45 -2.86
N LEU A 148 11.22 -30.05 -1.67
CA LEU A 148 11.75 -30.55 -0.40
C LEU A 148 11.54 -32.06 -0.26
N ALA A 149 10.37 -32.59 -0.65
CA ALA A 149 10.08 -34.02 -0.63
C ALA A 149 11.00 -34.81 -1.58
N LYS A 150 11.15 -34.37 -2.83
CA LYS A 150 12.06 -35.00 -3.82
C LYS A 150 13.50 -35.00 -3.33
N PHE A 151 13.94 -33.90 -2.73
CA PHE A 151 15.31 -33.79 -2.21
C PHE A 151 15.54 -34.68 -0.98
N ILE A 152 14.57 -34.79 -0.08
CA ILE A 152 14.64 -35.72 1.05
C ILE A 152 14.69 -37.17 0.53
N GLN A 153 13.85 -37.52 -0.44
CA GLN A 153 13.84 -38.84 -1.07
C GLN A 153 15.20 -39.18 -1.70
N MET A 154 15.79 -38.27 -2.49
CA MET A 154 17.13 -38.44 -3.09
C MET A 154 18.23 -38.65 -2.04
N ASN A 155 18.11 -38.04 -0.86
CA ASN A 155 19.08 -38.24 0.22
C ASN A 155 18.88 -39.56 0.98
N ILE A 156 17.65 -40.09 1.05
CA ILE A 156 17.32 -41.35 1.72
C ILE A 156 17.64 -42.54 0.83
N ASP A 157 17.30 -42.48 -0.46
CA ASP A 157 17.45 -43.59 -1.39
C ASP A 157 18.92 -43.88 -1.75
N HIS A 158 19.86 -43.02 -1.33
CA HIS A 158 21.30 -43.17 -1.56
C HIS A 158 21.61 -43.74 -2.94
N ASN A 159 21.02 -43.17 -4.01
CA ASN A 159 20.95 -43.75 -5.35
C ASN A 159 22.29 -44.40 -5.79
N LEU A 160 22.44 -45.67 -5.45
CA LEU A 160 23.41 -46.64 -5.93
C LEU A 160 22.52 -47.74 -6.49
N VAL A 161 22.14 -47.55 -7.75
CA VAL A 161 21.49 -48.59 -8.53
C VAL A 161 22.52 -49.70 -8.70
N PHE A 162 22.48 -50.72 -7.84
CA PHE A 162 23.23 -51.98 -8.02
C PHE A 162 22.45 -52.94 -8.92
N GLU A 163 21.91 -52.46 -10.04
CA GLU A 163 21.39 -53.38 -11.07
C GLU A 163 22.55 -53.85 -11.94
N GLY A 164 22.95 -55.12 -11.76
CA GLY A 164 23.90 -55.82 -12.65
C GLY A 164 25.34 -56.01 -12.14
N LEU A 165 25.66 -55.68 -10.88
CA LEU A 165 27.04 -55.80 -10.36
C LEU A 165 27.30 -57.15 -9.66
N HIS A 166 28.50 -57.71 -9.87
CA HIS A 166 28.88 -58.99 -9.26
C HIS A 166 29.17 -58.83 -7.77
N LYS A 167 28.84 -59.86 -6.96
CA LYS A 167 28.95 -59.86 -5.48
C LYS A 167 30.32 -59.38 -4.94
N ALA A 168 31.41 -59.62 -5.68
CA ALA A 168 32.76 -59.19 -5.31
C ALA A 168 33.01 -57.68 -5.48
N GLU A 169 32.41 -57.04 -6.48
CA GLU A 169 32.51 -55.59 -6.70
C GLU A 169 31.67 -54.82 -5.68
N ILE A 170 30.53 -55.39 -5.30
CA ILE A 170 29.68 -54.87 -4.22
C ILE A 170 30.45 -54.86 -2.90
N ILE A 171 31.13 -55.96 -2.54
CA ILE A 171 31.95 -56.03 -1.32
C ILE A 171 33.08 -54.98 -1.33
N LYS A 172 33.73 -54.78 -2.48
CA LYS A 172 34.83 -53.81 -2.62
C LYS A 172 34.38 -52.36 -2.50
N ILE A 173 33.20 -52.03 -3.05
CA ILE A 173 32.58 -50.71 -2.92
C ILE A 173 32.13 -50.49 -1.47
N LEU A 174 31.46 -51.48 -0.87
CA LEU A 174 31.01 -51.45 0.52
C LEU A 174 32.18 -51.28 1.50
N GLU A 175 33.30 -51.97 1.30
CA GLU A 175 34.50 -51.84 2.16
C GLU A 175 35.17 -50.46 2.02
N SER A 176 35.19 -49.89 0.81
CA SER A 176 35.73 -48.54 0.58
C SER A 176 34.82 -47.42 1.14
N GLU A 177 33.51 -47.65 1.17
CA GLU A 177 32.54 -46.73 1.78
C GLU A 177 32.43 -46.90 3.30
N PHE A 178 32.59 -48.13 3.84
CA PHE A 178 32.57 -48.38 5.30
C PHE A 178 33.63 -47.60 6.07
N GLU A 179 34.75 -47.24 5.44
CA GLU A 179 35.74 -46.33 6.04
C GLU A 179 35.27 -44.87 6.11
N ARG A 180 34.45 -44.40 5.18
CA ARG A 180 33.85 -43.05 5.23
C ARG A 180 32.79 -42.93 6.34
N PHE A 181 32.22 -44.04 6.80
CA PHE A 181 31.22 -44.11 7.86
C PHE A 181 31.80 -44.04 9.29
N ARG A 182 33.13 -43.92 9.49
CA ARG A 182 33.72 -43.84 10.84
C ARG A 182 33.69 -42.47 11.51
N ASN A 183 33.49 -41.37 10.78
CA ASN A 183 33.42 -40.05 11.39
C ASN A 183 32.05 -39.79 12.05
N ALA A 184 31.89 -40.24 13.30
CA ALA A 184 30.68 -40.05 14.12
C ALA A 184 30.20 -38.58 14.18
N LYS A 185 31.14 -37.61 14.11
CA LYS A 185 30.85 -36.17 14.04
C LYS A 185 30.13 -35.77 12.74
N GLU A 186 30.51 -36.39 11.62
CA GLU A 186 29.92 -36.11 10.31
C GLU A 186 28.55 -36.77 10.15
N ILE A 187 28.38 -38.00 10.67
CA ILE A 187 27.08 -38.67 10.77
C ILE A 187 26.11 -37.87 11.64
N ARG A 188 26.56 -37.38 12.80
CA ARG A 188 25.76 -36.53 13.68
C ARG A 188 25.32 -35.24 12.98
N LYS A 189 26.25 -34.54 12.31
CA LYS A 189 25.94 -33.32 11.54
C LYS A 189 24.91 -33.59 10.44
N ARG A 190 25.05 -34.69 9.68
CA ARG A 190 24.09 -35.08 8.64
C ARG A 190 22.71 -35.42 9.20
N LYS A 191 22.65 -36.12 10.34
CA LYS A 191 21.37 -36.39 11.04
C LYS A 191 20.70 -35.10 11.50
N GLU A 192 21.46 -34.16 12.07
CA GLU A 192 20.95 -32.84 12.48
C GLU A 192 20.45 -32.02 11.27
N GLU A 193 21.17 -32.03 10.14
CA GLU A 193 20.75 -31.37 8.90
C GLU A 193 19.50 -32.01 8.26
N ALA A 194 19.42 -33.34 8.26
CA ALA A 194 18.24 -34.06 7.80
C ALA A 194 17.01 -33.73 8.66
N GLN A 195 17.17 -33.71 9.99
CA GLN A 195 16.09 -33.34 10.91
C GLN A 195 15.63 -31.90 10.69
N LYS A 196 16.55 -30.93 10.54
CA LYS A 196 16.21 -29.54 10.21
C LYS A 196 15.41 -29.44 8.91
N ARG A 197 15.75 -30.24 7.90
CA ARG A 197 15.04 -30.26 6.60
C ARG A 197 13.65 -30.87 6.71
N MET A 198 13.48 -31.94 7.50
CA MET A 198 12.16 -32.50 7.77
C MET A 198 11.27 -31.50 8.52
N ASN A 199 11.81 -30.81 9.53
CA ASN A 199 11.09 -29.76 10.25
C ASN A 199 10.66 -28.63 9.29
N LYS A 200 11.57 -28.15 8.43
CA LYS A 200 11.26 -27.13 7.43
C LYS A 200 10.19 -27.57 6.43
N LYS A 201 10.17 -28.85 6.03
CA LYS A 201 9.10 -29.40 5.19
C LYS A 201 7.76 -29.37 5.93
N ALA A 202 7.72 -29.84 7.18
CA ALA A 202 6.51 -29.85 7.99
C ALA A 202 5.95 -28.43 8.21
N GLU A 203 6.81 -27.44 8.48
CA GLU A 203 6.42 -26.03 8.58
C GLU A 203 5.75 -25.52 7.29
N LYS A 204 6.32 -25.83 6.11
CA LYS A 204 5.75 -25.43 4.82
C LYS A 204 4.45 -26.16 4.47
N GLU A 205 4.31 -27.42 4.86
CA GLU A 205 3.06 -28.16 4.73
C GLU A 205 1.96 -27.56 5.62
N MET A 206 2.30 -27.18 6.85
CA MET A 206 1.37 -26.49 7.74
C MET A 206 0.96 -25.12 7.18
N GLU A 207 1.91 -24.33 6.67
CA GLU A 207 1.63 -23.05 6.00
C GLU A 207 0.66 -23.25 4.81
N PHE A 208 0.90 -24.29 4.00
CA PHE A 208 0.03 -24.65 2.89
C PHE A 208 -1.40 -25.02 3.35
N ILE A 209 -1.53 -25.84 4.39
CA ILE A 209 -2.84 -26.24 4.95
C ILE A 209 -3.60 -25.02 5.48
N VAL A 210 -2.92 -24.14 6.22
CA VAL A 210 -3.50 -22.91 6.76
C VAL A 210 -3.96 -22.01 5.61
N LEU A 211 -3.10 -21.73 4.63
CA LEU A 211 -3.44 -20.89 3.49
C LEU A 211 -4.58 -21.46 2.65
N ARG A 212 -4.65 -22.79 2.50
CA ARG A 212 -5.72 -23.46 1.77
C ARG A 212 -7.09 -23.22 2.42
N LYS A 213 -7.14 -23.26 3.75
CA LYS A 213 -8.36 -23.00 4.53
C LYS A 213 -8.79 -21.54 4.49
N LYS A 214 -7.86 -20.59 4.44
CA LYS A 214 -8.17 -19.15 4.42
C LYS A 214 -8.99 -18.76 3.20
N THR A 215 -10.00 -17.92 3.38
CA THR A 215 -10.73 -17.33 2.27
C THR A 215 -9.99 -16.11 1.71
N PRO A 216 -10.17 -15.73 0.43
CA PRO A 216 -9.59 -14.50 -0.11
C PRO A 216 -10.01 -13.24 0.66
N ARG A 217 -11.20 -13.25 1.27
CA ARG A 217 -11.68 -12.15 2.13
C ARG A 217 -10.90 -12.04 3.42
N GLU A 218 -10.54 -13.16 4.04
CA GLU A 218 -9.68 -13.17 5.24
C GLU A 218 -8.28 -12.67 4.91
N ILE A 219 -7.70 -13.09 3.79
CA ILE A 219 -6.38 -12.57 3.34
C ILE A 219 -6.44 -11.07 3.09
N LEU A 220 -7.52 -10.57 2.47
CA LEU A 220 -7.72 -9.14 2.30
C LEU A 220 -7.86 -8.41 3.66
N LYS A 221 -8.58 -9.00 4.62
CA LYS A 221 -8.73 -8.43 5.95
C LYS A 221 -7.40 -8.34 6.68
N GLU A 222 -6.60 -9.40 6.67
CA GLU A 222 -5.27 -9.43 7.27
C GLU A 222 -4.34 -8.35 6.68
N ASP A 223 -4.35 -8.19 5.35
CA ASP A 223 -3.58 -7.12 4.70
C ASP A 223 -4.07 -5.72 5.11
N LEU A 224 -5.38 -5.53 5.30
CA LEU A 224 -5.95 -4.25 5.72
C LEU A 224 -5.61 -3.94 7.18
N ASP A 225 -5.72 -4.93 8.06
CA ASP A 225 -5.37 -4.80 9.48
C ASP A 225 -3.87 -4.45 9.61
N ALA A 226 -2.99 -5.17 8.90
CA ALA A 226 -1.55 -4.85 8.87
C ALA A 226 -1.27 -3.44 8.33
N PHE A 227 -1.97 -3.00 7.28
CA PHE A 227 -1.84 -1.65 6.76
C PHE A 227 -2.30 -0.59 7.78
N LEU A 228 -3.40 -0.84 8.49
CA LEU A 228 -3.92 0.09 9.50
C LEU A 228 -2.97 0.19 10.70
N ASP A 229 -2.39 -0.91 11.12
CA ASP A 229 -1.40 -0.93 12.20
C ASP A 229 -0.18 -0.08 11.83
N GLU A 230 0.42 -0.31 10.64
CA GLU A 230 1.54 0.49 10.13
C GLU A 230 1.17 1.98 9.96
N TRP A 231 -0.05 2.25 9.46
CA TRP A 231 -0.54 3.61 9.29
C TRP A 231 -0.67 4.35 10.63
N ASN A 232 -1.19 3.68 11.66
CA ASN A 232 -1.35 4.26 12.99
C ASN A 232 0.00 4.50 13.67
N GLU A 233 0.98 3.61 13.47
CA GLU A 233 2.35 3.84 13.95
C GLU A 233 2.96 5.11 13.33
N LEU A 234 2.81 5.28 12.01
CA LEU A 234 3.28 6.48 11.31
C LEU A 234 2.59 7.75 11.82
N LEU A 235 1.26 7.71 11.98
CA LEU A 235 0.48 8.85 12.47
C LEU A 235 0.94 9.31 13.86
N ASN A 236 1.20 8.36 14.77
CA ASN A 236 1.68 8.64 16.12
C ASN A 236 3.13 9.18 16.12
N SER A 237 3.96 8.72 15.18
CA SER A 237 5.33 9.23 15.02
C SER A 237 5.37 10.68 14.49
N ASP A 238 4.45 11.06 13.61
CA ASP A 238 4.37 12.44 13.09
C ASP A 238 3.80 13.41 14.14
N GLN A 239 2.91 12.95 15.03
CA GLN A 239 2.39 13.74 16.13
C GLN A 239 3.42 14.05 17.22
N THR A 240 4.52 13.30 17.30
CA THR A 240 5.60 13.53 18.28
C THR A 240 6.66 14.52 17.77
N ILE A 241 6.52 15.04 16.55
CA ILE A 241 7.45 16.01 15.94
C ILE A 241 6.99 17.47 16.16
N TYR A 242 5.87 17.71 16.86
CA TYR A 242 5.35 19.03 17.20
C TYR A 242 5.27 19.27 18.71
#